data_AF-A0A2E0TR39-F1
#
_entry.id   AF-A0A2E0TR39-F1
#
_cell.length_a   1.000
_cell.length_b   1.000
_cell.length_c   1.000
_cell.angle_alpha   90.00
_cell.angle_beta   90.00
_cell.angle_gamma   90.00
#
_symmetry.space_group_name_H-M   'P 1'
#
loop_
_entity.id
_entity.type
_entity.pdbx_description
1 polymer ?
#
loop_
_entity_poly.entity_id
_entity_poly.type
_entity_poly.pdbx_seq_one_letter_code
_entity_poly.pdbx_strand_id
1 'polypeptide(L)'
;MANRIESYDDFWPHYLSEHRNANSRKLHFVGTTGFLTGCVASAVTNPFGFGLAMAGFATIFRDGMKKEAEKPPLGHVAAMIALPTLASPIFFPAGVVTAYACAWAGHFGLEKNRPATFGYPLWSLFSDFKMFGHMLRGQLWSGDPLEELGLEAPNERAVDAPTNGAGAAAPA
;
A
#
# COMPACT_ATOMS: atom_id res chain seq x y z
N MET A 1 17.57 -16.41 1.42
CA MET A 1 16.59 -15.36 1.07
C MET A 1 15.65 -15.25 2.25
N ALA A 2 15.33 -14.04 2.73
CA ALA A 2 14.35 -13.86 3.80
C ALA A 2 13.03 -14.55 3.39
N ASN A 3 12.32 -15.14 4.34
CA ASN A 3 11.06 -15.83 4.06
C ASN A 3 10.01 -14.79 3.64
N ARG A 4 9.59 -14.77 2.36
CA ARG A 4 8.51 -13.89 1.91
C ARG A 4 7.18 -14.46 2.43
N ILE A 5 6.23 -13.57 2.70
CA ILE A 5 4.84 -13.92 2.98
C ILE A 5 4.25 -14.47 1.67
N GLU A 6 3.75 -15.70 1.71
CA GLU A 6 3.36 -16.45 0.51
C GLU A 6 1.90 -16.19 0.10
N SER A 7 1.07 -15.66 1.01
CA SER A 7 -0.34 -15.43 0.78
C SER A 7 -0.80 -14.04 1.25
N TYR A 8 -1.85 -13.51 0.60
CA TYR A 8 -2.45 -12.26 1.03
C TYR A 8 -3.13 -12.38 2.40
N ASP A 9 -3.66 -13.56 2.73
CA ASP A 9 -4.34 -13.81 4.01
C ASP A 9 -3.35 -13.72 5.19
N ASP A 10 -2.11 -14.19 4.99
CA ASP A 10 -1.02 -14.00 5.97
C ASP A 10 -0.49 -12.56 5.97
N PHE A 11 -0.54 -11.87 4.83
CA PHE A 11 -0.10 -10.48 4.71
C PHE A 11 -1.03 -9.51 5.43
N TRP A 12 -2.34 -9.76 5.44
CA TRP A 12 -3.31 -8.80 5.96
C TRP A 12 -3.14 -8.49 7.47
N PRO A 13 -3.00 -9.47 8.37
CA PRO A 13 -2.67 -9.21 9.77
C PRO A 13 -1.32 -8.50 9.92
N HIS A 14 -0.33 -8.83 9.09
CA HIS A 14 0.97 -8.16 9.09
C HIS A 14 0.83 -6.67 8.75
N TYR A 15 0.12 -6.36 7.68
CA TYR A 15 -0.19 -4.99 7.30
C TYR A 15 -0.90 -4.22 8.44
N LEU A 16 -1.94 -4.80 9.07
CA LEU A 16 -2.63 -4.13 10.17
C LEU A 16 -1.77 -3.94 11.41
N SER A 17 -0.84 -4.86 11.68
CA SER A 17 0.12 -4.73 12.77
C SER A 17 1.08 -3.54 12.58
N GLU A 18 1.33 -3.13 11.33
CA GLU A 18 2.09 -1.91 11.01
C GLU A 18 1.27 -0.62 11.15
N HIS A 19 -0.04 -0.74 11.34
CA HIS A 19 -1.00 0.37 11.42
C HIS A 19 -1.80 0.33 12.73
N ARG A 20 -1.18 -0.05 13.85
CA ARG A 20 -1.86 -0.14 15.16
C ARG A 20 -2.25 1.23 15.70
N ASN A 21 -1.55 2.30 15.34
CA ASN A 21 -1.92 3.65 15.74
C ASN A 21 -3.15 4.14 14.96
N ALA A 22 -4.23 4.44 15.67
CA ALA A 22 -5.47 4.93 15.07
C ALA A 22 -5.28 6.22 14.25
N ASN A 23 -4.37 7.10 14.63
CA ASN A 23 -4.09 8.32 13.87
C ASN A 23 -3.30 8.02 12.59
N SER A 24 -2.47 6.97 12.56
CA SER A 24 -1.84 6.48 11.33
C SER A 24 -2.91 6.01 10.34
N ARG A 25 -3.86 5.17 10.78
CA ARG A 25 -4.99 4.74 9.95
C ARG A 25 -5.83 5.90 9.43
N LYS A 26 -6.10 6.91 10.26
CA LYS A 26 -6.78 8.15 9.83
C LYS A 26 -6.01 8.92 8.77
N LEU A 27 -4.68 9.00 8.86
CA LEU A 27 -3.86 9.61 7.82
C LEU A 27 -3.98 8.84 6.51
N HIS A 28 -3.91 7.50 6.56
CA HIS A 28 -4.14 6.67 5.37
C HIS A 28 -5.53 6.91 4.79
N PHE A 29 -6.58 6.98 5.62
CA PHE A 29 -7.93 7.29 5.17
C PHE A 29 -8.02 8.64 4.44
N VAL A 30 -7.40 9.69 4.99
CA VAL A 30 -7.32 11.01 4.34
C VAL A 30 -6.54 10.94 3.02
N GLY A 31 -5.40 10.24 3.01
CA GLY A 31 -4.60 10.03 1.81
C GLY A 31 -5.36 9.31 0.70
N THR A 32 -6.03 8.19 1.02
CA THR A 32 -6.88 7.43 0.08
C THR A 32 -8.03 8.28 -0.43
N THR A 33 -8.66 9.10 0.42
CA THR A 33 -9.70 10.06 0.00
C THR A 33 -9.16 11.07 -1.00
N GLY A 34 -7.95 11.62 -0.76
CA GLY A 34 -7.27 12.52 -1.69
C GLY A 34 -6.98 11.86 -3.04
N PHE A 35 -6.49 10.61 -3.04
CA PHE A 35 -6.28 9.83 -4.26
C PHE A 35 -7.58 9.61 -5.04
N LEU A 36 -8.65 9.18 -4.36
CA LEU A 36 -9.97 8.98 -4.98
C LEU A 36 -10.52 10.29 -5.57
N THR A 37 -10.32 11.41 -4.88
CA THR A 37 -10.68 12.75 -5.40
C THR A 37 -9.91 13.08 -6.68
N GLY A 38 -8.61 12.80 -6.72
CA GLY A 38 -7.79 12.97 -7.94
C GLY A 38 -8.25 12.07 -9.11
N CYS A 39 -8.65 10.82 -8.82
CA CYS A 39 -9.24 9.91 -9.80
C CYS A 39 -10.59 10.44 -10.33
N VAL A 40 -11.47 10.95 -9.46
CA VAL A 40 -12.73 11.55 -9.87
C VAL A 40 -12.50 12.79 -10.74
N ALA A 41 -11.61 13.69 -10.33
CA ALA A 41 -11.26 14.88 -11.13
C ALA A 41 -10.68 14.52 -12.50
N SER A 42 -9.88 13.45 -12.58
CA SER A 42 -9.34 12.91 -13.83
C SER A 42 -10.45 12.35 -14.73
N ALA A 43 -11.41 11.62 -14.15
CA ALA A 43 -12.56 11.08 -14.88
C ALA A 43 -13.51 12.19 -15.37
N VAL A 44 -13.66 13.28 -14.63
CA VAL A 44 -14.47 14.43 -15.04
C VAL A 44 -13.82 15.18 -16.20
N THR A 45 -12.49 15.34 -16.19
CA THR A 45 -11.78 16.12 -17.21
C THR A 45 -11.40 15.33 -18.46
N ASN A 46 -11.21 14.01 -18.35
CA ASN A 46 -10.92 13.14 -19.48
C ASN A 46 -11.62 11.77 -19.32
N PRO A 47 -12.96 11.69 -19.38
CA PRO A 47 -13.71 10.49 -19.03
C PRO A 47 -13.34 9.26 -19.86
N PHE A 48 -13.19 9.41 -21.18
CA PHE A 48 -12.90 8.29 -22.07
C PHE A 48 -11.43 7.86 -22.01
N GLY A 49 -10.50 8.83 -22.07
CA GLY A 49 -9.06 8.52 -22.01
C GLY A 49 -8.66 7.97 -20.65
N PHE A 50 -9.14 8.60 -19.57
CA PHE A 50 -8.90 8.12 -18.21
C PHE A 50 -9.64 6.80 -17.94
N GLY A 51 -10.87 6.63 -18.42
CA GLY A 51 -11.61 5.37 -18.31
C GLY A 51 -10.86 4.20 -18.96
N LEU A 52 -10.33 4.39 -20.17
CA LEU A 52 -9.51 3.38 -20.84
C LEU A 52 -8.20 3.11 -20.07
N ALA A 53 -7.55 4.17 -19.58
CA ALA A 53 -6.34 4.04 -18.75
C ALA A 53 -6.61 3.24 -17.47
N MET A 54 -7.76 3.45 -16.82
CA MET A 54 -8.16 2.70 -15.63
C MET A 54 -8.53 1.24 -15.93
N ALA A 55 -9.08 0.94 -17.11
CA ALA A 55 -9.26 -0.44 -17.56
C ALA A 55 -7.90 -1.15 -17.71
N GLY A 56 -6.90 -0.47 -18.31
CA GLY A 56 -5.52 -0.96 -18.37
C GLY A 56 -4.85 -1.08 -17.01
N PHE A 57 -5.07 -0.12 -16.11
CA PHE A 57 -4.62 -0.21 -14.72
C PHE A 57 -5.13 -1.48 -14.05
N ALA A 58 -6.41 -1.81 -14.19
CA ALA A 58 -7.02 -2.98 -13.56
C ALA A 58 -6.44 -4.30 -14.08
N THR A 59 -6.11 -4.39 -15.37
CA THR A 59 -5.48 -5.59 -15.94
C THR A 59 -4.03 -5.75 -15.47
N ILE A 60 -3.26 -4.66 -15.45
CA ILE A 60 -1.88 -4.63 -14.94
C ILE A 60 -1.86 -4.98 -13.45
N PHE A 61 -2.74 -4.38 -12.65
CA PHE A 61 -2.86 -4.66 -11.23
C PHE A 61 -3.16 -6.14 -10.97
N ARG A 62 -4.14 -6.71 -11.68
CA ARG A 62 -4.50 -8.13 -11.54
C ARG A 62 -3.33 -9.07 -11.90
N ASP A 63 -2.57 -8.75 -12.93
CA ASP A 63 -1.38 -9.55 -13.27
C ASP A 63 -0.26 -9.39 -12.23
N GLY A 64 -0.02 -8.17 -11.75
CA GLY A 64 0.99 -7.88 -10.74
C GLY A 64 0.70 -8.57 -9.40
N MET A 65 -0.56 -8.57 -8.96
CA MET A 65 -1.00 -9.22 -7.71
C MET A 65 -0.64 -10.71 -7.65
N LYS A 66 -0.59 -11.40 -8.81
CA LYS A 66 -0.20 -12.82 -8.89
C LYS A 66 1.29 -13.05 -8.65
N LYS A 67 2.11 -12.02 -8.86
CA LYS A 67 3.58 -12.09 -8.83
C LYS A 67 4.15 -11.58 -7.50
N GLU A 68 3.32 -10.92 -6.70
CA GLU A 68 3.71 -10.23 -5.47
C GLU A 68 4.41 -11.13 -4.44
N ALA A 69 3.87 -12.34 -4.26
CA ALA A 69 4.40 -13.34 -3.33
C ALA A 69 5.84 -13.73 -3.70
N GLU A 70 6.13 -13.85 -5.00
CA GLU A 70 7.45 -14.25 -5.50
C GLU A 70 8.47 -13.09 -5.44
N LYS A 71 8.07 -11.90 -5.89
CA LYS A 71 8.94 -10.72 -5.97
C LYS A 71 8.16 -9.41 -6.08
N PRO A 72 8.73 -8.25 -5.72
CA PRO A 72 8.06 -6.97 -5.90
C PRO A 72 7.90 -6.67 -7.40
N PRO A 73 6.66 -6.52 -7.93
CA PRO A 73 6.42 -6.32 -9.35
C PRO A 73 6.58 -4.83 -9.72
N LEU A 74 7.79 -4.30 -9.56
CA LEU A 74 8.08 -2.87 -9.76
C LEU A 74 7.72 -2.37 -11.17
N GLY A 75 7.85 -3.21 -12.19
CA GLY A 75 7.41 -2.88 -13.55
C GLY A 75 5.90 -2.65 -13.66
N HIS A 76 5.09 -3.45 -12.95
CA HIS A 76 3.64 -3.28 -12.88
C HIS A 76 3.28 -2.00 -12.14
N VAL A 77 3.94 -1.72 -11.02
CA VAL A 77 3.74 -0.48 -10.26
C VAL A 77 4.04 0.74 -11.15
N ALA A 78 5.18 0.73 -11.84
CA ALA A 78 5.55 1.82 -12.75
C ALA A 78 4.51 2.01 -13.86
N ALA A 79 4.03 0.92 -14.48
CA ALA A 79 3.00 0.97 -15.52
C ALA A 79 1.64 1.47 -14.98
N MET A 80 1.25 1.05 -13.77
CA MET A 80 0.03 1.50 -13.08
C MET A 80 0.06 3.00 -12.76
N ILE A 81 1.23 3.59 -12.55
CA ILE A 81 1.36 5.04 -12.34
C ILE A 81 1.42 5.77 -13.69
N ALA A 82 2.23 5.27 -14.62
CA ALA A 82 2.46 5.93 -15.90
C ALA A 82 1.20 6.01 -16.76
N LEU A 83 0.45 4.92 -16.88
CA LEU A 83 -0.69 4.85 -17.79
C LEU A 83 -1.81 5.87 -17.46
N PRO A 84 -2.31 5.98 -16.21
CA PRO A 84 -3.31 7.00 -15.87
C PRO A 84 -2.72 8.42 -15.83
N THR A 85 -1.42 8.57 -15.55
CA THR A 85 -0.72 9.87 -15.62
C THR A 85 -0.69 10.41 -17.05
N LEU A 86 -0.47 9.56 -18.05
CA LEU A 86 -0.53 9.97 -19.47
C LEU A 86 -1.92 10.48 -19.85
N ALA A 87 -2.98 9.91 -19.27
CA ALA A 87 -4.36 10.34 -19.50
C ALA A 87 -4.76 11.57 -18.65
N SER A 88 -4.15 11.78 -17.49
CA SER A 88 -4.42 12.89 -16.57
C SER A 88 -3.12 13.31 -15.85
N PRO A 89 -2.31 14.21 -16.45
CA PRO A 89 -0.95 14.50 -15.98
C PRO A 89 -0.90 15.34 -14.71
N ILE A 90 -2.03 15.88 -14.25
CA ILE A 90 -2.11 16.74 -13.06
C ILE A 90 -2.89 16.03 -11.95
N PHE A 91 -4.18 15.75 -12.18
CA PHE A 91 -5.06 15.29 -11.11
C PHE A 91 -4.70 13.90 -10.58
N PHE A 92 -4.31 12.97 -11.45
CA PHE A 92 -3.93 11.63 -11.02
C PHE A 92 -2.61 11.64 -10.22
N PRO A 93 -1.49 12.22 -10.72
CA PRO A 93 -0.27 12.35 -9.94
C PRO A 93 -0.45 13.13 -8.63
N ALA A 94 -1.25 14.20 -8.63
CA ALA A 94 -1.54 14.95 -7.40
C ALA A 94 -2.23 14.07 -6.35
N GLY A 95 -3.18 13.22 -6.77
CA GLY A 95 -3.81 12.23 -5.91
C GLY A 95 -2.80 11.20 -5.36
N VAL A 96 -1.91 10.68 -6.21
CA VAL A 96 -0.84 9.75 -5.80
C VAL A 96 0.08 10.40 -4.77
N VAL A 97 0.58 11.60 -5.05
CA VAL A 97 1.46 12.35 -4.14
C VAL A 97 0.78 12.59 -2.78
N THR A 98 -0.51 12.96 -2.79
CA THR A 98 -1.28 13.18 -1.56
C THR A 98 -1.38 11.90 -0.74
N ALA A 99 -1.70 10.77 -1.35
CA ALA A 99 -1.78 9.49 -0.67
C ALA A 99 -0.44 9.09 -0.03
N TYR A 100 0.66 9.19 -0.78
CA TYR A 100 1.98 8.86 -0.27
C TYR A 100 2.44 9.80 0.85
N ALA A 101 2.18 11.11 0.74
CA ALA A 101 2.53 12.07 1.79
C ALA A 101 1.82 11.75 3.11
N CYS A 102 0.53 11.43 3.07
CA CYS A 102 -0.24 11.04 4.24
C CYS A 102 0.22 9.69 4.82
N ALA A 103 0.44 8.68 3.96
CA ALA A 103 0.90 7.36 4.39
C ALA A 103 2.28 7.43 5.07
N TRP A 104 3.22 8.17 4.47
CA TRP A 104 4.55 8.35 5.05
C TRP A 104 4.55 9.13 6.37
N ALA A 105 3.67 10.11 6.51
CA ALA A 105 3.48 10.80 7.80
C ALA A 105 3.01 9.82 8.89
N GLY A 106 2.14 8.87 8.55
CA GLY A 106 1.72 7.79 9.46
C GLY A 106 2.87 6.86 9.81
N HIS A 107 3.48 6.23 8.81
CA HIS A 107 4.54 5.24 8.99
C HIS A 107 5.79 5.79 9.68
N PHE A 108 6.34 6.90 9.21
CA PHE A 108 7.61 7.41 9.75
C PHE A 108 7.40 8.32 10.96
N GLY A 109 6.29 9.07 11.01
CA GLY A 109 6.02 10.01 12.10
C GLY A 109 5.37 9.37 13.33
N LEU A 110 4.38 8.50 13.12
CA LEU A 110 3.57 7.92 14.19
C LEU A 110 4.01 6.50 14.54
N GLU A 111 4.06 5.61 13.55
CA GLU A 111 4.37 4.18 13.75
C GLU A 111 5.87 3.92 13.91
N LYS A 112 6.71 4.81 13.36
CA LYS A 112 8.17 4.71 13.32
C LYS A 112 8.65 3.38 12.72
N ASN A 113 7.96 2.89 11.69
CA ASN A 113 8.28 1.65 10.99
C ASN A 113 8.65 1.93 9.52
N ARG A 114 9.10 0.87 8.82
CA ARG A 114 9.30 0.90 7.37
C ARG A 114 8.05 0.33 6.71
N PRO A 115 7.41 1.04 5.77
CA PRO A 115 6.20 0.56 5.13
C PRO A 115 6.39 -0.78 4.41
N ALA A 116 5.45 -1.71 4.58
CA ALA A 116 5.38 -2.96 3.83
C ALA A 116 5.42 -2.76 2.29
N THR A 117 5.03 -1.58 1.79
CA THR A 117 5.09 -1.21 0.36
C THR A 117 6.45 -1.44 -0.28
N PHE A 118 7.56 -1.40 0.48
CA PHE A 118 8.89 -1.69 -0.07
C PHE A 118 9.12 -3.18 -0.37
N GLY A 119 8.40 -4.09 0.30
CA GLY A 119 8.45 -5.52 0.04
C GLY A 119 7.29 -6.04 -0.82
N TYR A 120 6.09 -5.52 -0.56
CA TYR A 120 4.82 -5.92 -1.16
C TYR A 120 4.01 -4.68 -1.62
N PRO A 121 4.47 -3.95 -2.66
CA PRO A 121 3.81 -2.74 -3.12
C PRO A 121 2.33 -2.90 -3.49
N LEU A 122 1.92 -3.96 -4.20
CA LEU A 122 0.54 -4.11 -4.65
C LEU A 122 -0.35 -4.66 -3.54
N TRP A 123 0.14 -5.56 -2.69
CA TRP A 123 -0.62 -5.98 -1.52
C TRP A 123 -0.81 -4.83 -0.53
N SER A 124 0.19 -3.96 -0.35
CA SER A 124 0.06 -2.77 0.50
C SER A 124 -0.98 -1.80 -0.06
N LEU A 125 -0.93 -1.51 -1.37
CA LEU A 125 -1.95 -0.68 -2.03
C LEU A 125 -3.35 -1.28 -1.88
N PHE A 126 -3.50 -2.59 -2.09
CA PHE A 126 -4.78 -3.27 -1.93
C PHE A 126 -5.28 -3.21 -0.47
N SER A 127 -4.37 -3.36 0.48
CA SER A 127 -4.65 -3.27 1.91
C SER A 127 -5.06 -1.87 2.36
N ASP A 128 -4.51 -0.80 1.77
CA ASP A 128 -5.00 0.57 2.00
C ASP A 128 -6.48 0.69 1.63
N PHE A 129 -6.89 0.17 0.46
CA PHE A 129 -8.31 0.16 0.06
C PHE A 129 -9.17 -0.74 0.95
N LYS A 130 -8.66 -1.91 1.37
CA LYS A 130 -9.37 -2.80 2.30
C LYS A 130 -9.59 -2.12 3.66
N MET A 131 -8.56 -1.49 4.22
CA MET A 131 -8.63 -0.72 5.46
C MET A 131 -9.59 0.46 5.30
N PHE A 132 -9.49 1.23 4.21
CA PHE A 132 -10.42 2.32 3.89
C PHE A 132 -11.88 1.83 3.89
N GLY A 133 -12.16 0.67 3.27
CA GLY A 133 -13.50 0.07 3.28
C GLY A 133 -13.98 -0.37 4.66
N HIS A 134 -13.11 -0.85 5.54
CA HIS A 134 -13.44 -1.07 6.95
C HIS A 134 -13.78 0.24 7.67
N MET A 135 -12.98 1.29 7.46
CA MET A 135 -13.22 2.60 8.04
C MET A 135 -14.53 3.24 7.57
N LEU A 136 -14.88 3.12 6.30
CA LEU A 136 -16.19 3.54 5.80
C LEU A 136 -17.37 2.82 6.47
N ARG A 137 -17.17 1.59 6.95
CA ARG A 137 -18.17 0.81 7.70
C ARG A 137 -18.17 1.09 9.21
N GLY A 138 -17.42 2.10 9.65
CA GLY A 138 -17.33 2.49 11.05
C GLY A 138 -16.33 1.67 11.87
N GLN A 139 -15.49 0.84 11.23
CA GLN A 139 -14.48 0.02 11.90
C GLN A 139 -13.10 0.70 11.88
N LEU A 140 -12.17 0.23 12.70
CA LEU A 140 -10.75 0.61 12.72
C LEU A 140 -10.47 2.09 13.03
N TRP A 141 -11.44 2.88 13.47
CA TRP A 141 -11.23 4.31 13.80
C TRP A 141 -10.46 4.55 15.11
N SER A 142 -10.43 3.54 15.97
CA SER A 142 -9.81 3.57 17.30
C SER A 142 -9.34 2.18 17.70
N GLY A 143 -8.69 2.04 18.85
CA GLY A 143 -8.28 0.75 19.40
C GLY A 143 -7.28 -0.01 18.53
N ASP A 144 -7.13 -1.29 18.86
CA ASP A 144 -6.27 -2.22 18.14
C ASP A 144 -7.01 -2.83 16.94
N PRO A 145 -6.45 -2.74 15.71
CA PRO A 145 -7.13 -3.20 14.52
C PRO A 145 -7.19 -4.72 14.39
N LEU A 146 -6.28 -5.46 15.04
CA LEU A 146 -6.28 -6.92 15.02
C LEU A 146 -7.36 -7.45 15.97
N GLU A 147 -7.43 -6.90 17.19
CA GLU A 147 -8.48 -7.23 18.15
C GLU A 147 -9.88 -6.95 17.60
N GLU A 148 -10.08 -5.78 16.98
CA GLU A 148 -11.37 -5.37 16.44
C GLU A 148 -11.86 -6.33 15.32
N LEU A 149 -10.94 -6.89 14.54
CA LEU A 149 -11.26 -7.84 13.47
C LEU A 149 -11.15 -9.31 13.90
N GLY A 150 -10.79 -9.59 15.16
CA GLY A 150 -10.57 -10.96 15.65
C GLY A 150 -9.43 -11.68 14.92
N LEU A 151 -8.39 -10.95 14.52
CA LEU A 151 -7.23 -11.49 13.80
C LEU A 151 -6.09 -11.81 14.77
N GLU A 152 -5.39 -12.90 14.50
CA GLU A 152 -4.19 -13.25 15.25
C GLU A 152 -3.01 -12.36 14.83
N ALA A 153 -2.12 -12.07 15.78
CA ALA A 153 -0.91 -11.33 15.49
C ALA A 153 0.00 -12.14 14.53
N PRO A 154 0.73 -11.47 13.62
CA PRO A 154 1.62 -12.16 12.70
C PRO A 154 2.71 -12.93 13.45
N ASN A 155 3.04 -14.13 12.98
CA ASN A 155 4.17 -14.90 13.52
C ASN A 155 5.50 -14.15 13.25
N GLU A 156 6.27 -13.84 14.31
CA GLU A 156 7.54 -13.09 14.26
C GLU A 156 8.58 -13.68 13.28
N ARG A 157 8.48 -14.98 12.96
CA ARG A 157 9.40 -15.70 12.04
C ARG A 157 9.31 -15.27 10.57
N ALA A 158 8.33 -14.47 10.17
CA ALA A 158 8.16 -14.04 8.78
C ALA A 158 8.83 -12.68 8.46
N VAL A 159 9.34 -11.95 9.46
CA VAL A 159 9.58 -10.49 9.30
C VAL A 159 11.02 -10.05 9.54
N ASP A 160 11.84 -10.83 10.27
CA ASP A 160 13.21 -10.43 10.62
C ASP A 160 14.30 -11.07 9.74
N ALA A 161 14.70 -10.37 8.68
CA ALA A 161 16.07 -10.45 8.20
C ALA A 161 16.56 -9.06 7.74
N PRO A 162 17.48 -8.42 8.47
CA PRO A 162 17.98 -7.11 8.09
C PRO A 162 18.80 -7.21 6.79
N THR A 163 18.43 -6.41 5.79
CA THR A 163 19.28 -6.14 4.62
C THR A 163 20.37 -5.15 5.00
N ASN A 164 21.34 -5.59 5.81
CA ASN A 164 22.58 -4.84 6.00
C ASN A 164 23.70 -5.54 5.25
N GLY A 165 23.82 -5.19 3.96
CA GLY A 165 25.11 -5.21 3.28
C GLY A 165 25.99 -4.12 3.87
N ALA A 166 26.77 -4.46 4.88
CA ALA A 166 27.96 -3.72 5.27
C ALA A 166 29.00 -4.75 5.68
N GLY A 167 30.02 -4.91 4.83
CA GLY A 167 31.14 -5.79 5.10
C GLY A 167 31.85 -5.36 6.38
N ALA A 168 31.96 -6.29 7.33
CA ALA A 168 32.99 -6.25 8.34
C ALA A 168 34.00 -7.35 7.98
N ALA A 169 35.18 -6.93 7.56
CA ALA A 169 36.34 -7.80 7.40
C ALA A 169 36.65 -8.47 8.74
N ALA A 170 36.84 -9.79 8.70
CA ALA A 170 37.43 -10.54 9.80
C ALA A 170 38.95 -10.23 9.83
N PRO A 171 39.55 -9.93 10.99
CA PRO A 171 41.00 -10.00 11.11
C PRO A 171 41.43 -11.48 11.18
N ALA A 172 42.56 -11.75 10.52
CA ALA A 172 43.27 -13.02 10.50
C ALA A 172 43.90 -13.36 11.86
#